data_AF-A0A2V5MRS2-F1
#
_entry.id   AF-A0A2V5MRS2-F1
#
_cell.length_a   1.000
_cell.length_b   1.000
_cell.length_c   1.000
_cell.angle_alpha   90.00
_cell.angle_beta   90.00
_cell.angle_gamma   90.00
#
_symmetry.space_group_name_H-M   'P 1'
#
loop_
_entity.id
_entity.type
_entity.pdbx_description
1 polymer ?
#
loop_
_entity_poly.entity_id
_entity_poly.type
_entity_poly.pdbx_seq_one_letter_code
_entity_poly.pdbx_strand_id
1 'polypeptide(L)'
;GDATNEIVDVWADGRPALNAESVRLSYSTDGGQTWSPQATIQTAGDRGYYAAPALSPDGKDLYVVYNAFTTPFFNDTTTPRSLVGVFKHADITGGVPGAFSELNRSTGDPRGSSQNGLTAEFLGDYVYAAATRDYGTAVWNDVSNAADCPAIDAWRSFLRTGGALVARPAPQTDCLATFGNSDIFGISVPDPTNP
;
A
#
# COMPACT_ATOMS: atom_id res chain seq x y z
N GLY A 1 22.32 -0.47 -21.72
CA GLY A 1 23.37 -0.01 -20.79
C GLY A 1 22.76 -0.05 -19.41
N ASP A 2 23.56 -0.17 -18.37
CA ASP A 2 23.02 -0.17 -17.00
C ASP A 2 22.56 1.24 -16.60
N ALA A 3 21.56 1.32 -15.71
CA ALA A 3 20.87 2.54 -15.29
C ALA A 3 21.69 3.35 -14.26
N THR A 4 22.91 3.76 -14.61
CA THR A 4 23.86 4.28 -13.62
C THR A 4 23.52 5.68 -13.06
N ASN A 5 22.66 6.45 -13.74
CA ASN A 5 22.31 7.83 -13.37
C ASN A 5 20.80 8.06 -13.21
N GLU A 6 20.00 6.99 -13.29
CA GLU A 6 18.56 7.07 -13.17
C GLU A 6 18.14 6.99 -11.70
N ILE A 7 17.29 7.91 -11.26
CA ILE A 7 16.70 7.92 -9.93
C ILE A 7 15.19 8.01 -10.09
N VAL A 8 14.47 7.19 -9.33
CA VAL A 8 13.01 7.25 -9.26
C VAL A 8 12.62 7.49 -7.81
N ASP A 9 11.75 8.48 -7.60
CA ASP A 9 11.10 8.74 -6.32
C ASP A 9 9.60 8.50 -6.45
N VAL A 10 9.06 7.72 -5.51
CA VAL A 10 7.64 7.41 -5.42
C VAL A 10 7.19 7.58 -3.97
N TRP A 11 6.13 8.35 -3.76
CA TRP A 11 5.62 8.66 -2.43
C TRP A 11 4.09 8.71 -2.37
N ALA A 12 3.55 8.48 -1.18
CA ALA A 12 2.16 8.81 -0.88
C ALA A 12 2.05 10.30 -0.51
N ASP A 13 1.27 11.05 -1.27
CA ASP A 13 1.05 12.48 -1.12
C ASP A 13 -0.33 12.77 -0.51
N GLY A 14 -0.35 13.17 0.76
CA GLY A 14 -1.55 13.62 1.47
C GLY A 14 -1.71 15.14 1.57
N ARG A 15 -0.88 15.93 0.87
CA ARG A 15 -0.94 17.41 0.94
C ARG A 15 -2.25 18.04 0.43
N PRO A 16 -2.92 17.54 -0.63
CA PRO A 16 -4.04 18.26 -1.24
C PRO A 16 -5.25 18.47 -0.30
N ALA A 17 -5.76 17.37 0.30
CA ALA A 17 -6.87 17.35 1.25
C ALA A 17 -7.08 15.92 1.78
N LEU A 18 -7.86 15.80 2.86
CA LEU A 18 -8.40 14.51 3.31
C LEU A 18 -9.22 13.87 2.19
N ASN A 19 -9.02 12.58 1.94
CA ASN A 19 -9.63 11.81 0.84
C ASN A 19 -9.14 12.17 -0.56
N ALA A 20 -8.07 12.95 -0.68
CA ALA A 20 -7.43 13.30 -1.96
C ALA A 20 -5.97 12.84 -2.01
N GLU A 21 -5.62 11.82 -1.22
CA GLU A 21 -4.28 11.25 -1.17
C GLU A 21 -3.94 10.54 -2.50
N SER A 22 -2.66 10.56 -2.87
CA SER A 22 -2.21 10.03 -4.15
C SER A 22 -0.84 9.36 -4.08
N VAL A 23 -0.61 8.33 -4.89
CA VAL A 23 0.73 7.79 -5.14
C VAL A 23 1.32 8.59 -6.30
N ARG A 24 2.38 9.31 -6.00
CA ARG A 24 3.07 10.21 -6.93
C ARG A 24 4.41 9.63 -7.35
N LEU A 25 4.86 10.03 -8.53
CA LEU A 25 6.15 9.65 -9.09
C LEU A 25 6.86 10.89 -9.66
N SER A 26 8.17 10.95 -9.46
CA SER A 26 9.09 11.83 -10.19
C SER A 26 10.39 11.07 -10.44
N TYR A 27 11.05 11.36 -11.54
CA TYR A 27 12.29 10.68 -11.91
C TYR A 27 13.34 11.68 -12.40
N SER A 28 14.60 11.25 -12.32
CA SER A 28 15.78 11.97 -12.82
C SER A 28 16.61 11.02 -13.66
N THR A 29 17.16 11.53 -14.77
CA THR A 29 18.09 10.81 -15.65
C THR A 29 19.51 11.38 -15.60
N ASP A 30 19.76 12.33 -14.68
CA ASP A 30 21.00 13.09 -14.57
C ASP A 30 21.58 13.07 -13.15
N GLY A 31 21.32 12.00 -12.40
CA GLY A 31 21.86 11.83 -11.05
C GLY A 31 21.21 12.74 -10.00
N GLY A 32 19.96 13.15 -10.23
CA GLY A 32 19.17 13.96 -9.30
C GLY A 32 19.33 15.47 -9.46
N GLN A 33 20.01 15.93 -10.52
CA GLN A 33 20.24 17.35 -10.78
C GLN A 33 18.96 18.05 -11.27
N THR A 34 18.19 17.37 -12.11
CA THR A 34 16.85 17.78 -12.53
C THR A 34 15.86 16.64 -12.36
N TRP A 35 14.59 17.00 -12.17
CA TRP A 35 13.50 16.07 -11.90
C TRP A 35 12.32 16.32 -12.85
N SER A 36 11.65 15.25 -13.24
CA SER A 36 10.43 15.31 -14.05
C SER A 36 9.29 16.03 -13.30
N PRO A 37 8.29 16.56 -14.01
CA PRO A 37 7.01 16.87 -13.39
C PRO A 37 6.43 15.66 -12.64
N GLN A 38 5.66 15.94 -11.58
CA GLN A 38 5.05 14.90 -10.75
C GLN A 38 3.89 14.24 -11.49
N ALA A 39 3.89 12.91 -11.58
CA ALA A 39 2.81 12.12 -12.15
C ALA A 39 2.04 11.39 -11.04
N THR A 40 0.74 11.14 -11.25
CA THR A 40 -0.06 10.23 -10.43
C THR A 40 -0.04 8.84 -11.05
N ILE A 41 0.29 7.83 -10.26
CA ILE A 41 0.49 6.45 -10.75
C ILE A 41 -0.45 5.42 -10.10
N GLN A 42 -1.22 5.82 -9.08
CA GLN A 42 -2.22 4.95 -8.47
C GLN A 42 -3.30 4.53 -9.48
N THR A 43 -3.93 3.38 -9.25
CA THR A 43 -5.16 3.01 -9.93
C THR A 43 -6.29 3.97 -9.51
N ALA A 44 -7.18 4.32 -10.44
CA ALA A 44 -8.22 5.33 -10.19
C ALA A 44 -9.13 4.92 -9.01
N GLY A 45 -9.36 5.85 -8.07
CA GLY A 45 -10.13 5.61 -6.85
C GLY A 45 -9.31 5.17 -5.64
N ASP A 46 -8.05 4.77 -5.83
CA ASP A 46 -7.13 4.48 -4.73
C ASP A 46 -6.61 5.79 -4.09
N ARG A 47 -6.45 5.78 -2.77
CA ARG A 47 -5.79 6.83 -1.97
C ARG A 47 -4.59 6.23 -1.25
N GLY A 48 -3.39 6.47 -1.78
CA GLY A 48 -2.15 5.85 -1.30
C GLY A 48 -1.75 6.29 0.11
N TYR A 49 -1.17 5.38 0.91
CA TYR A 49 -0.55 5.72 2.20
C TYR A 49 0.87 5.16 2.39
N TYR A 50 1.22 4.07 1.71
CA TYR A 50 2.62 3.60 1.56
C TYR A 50 2.93 3.37 0.10
N ALA A 51 4.17 3.63 -0.32
CA ALA A 51 4.64 3.31 -1.66
C ALA A 51 6.15 3.05 -1.66
N ALA A 52 6.63 2.16 -2.54
CA ALA A 52 8.03 1.90 -2.77
C ALA A 52 8.29 1.55 -4.25
N PRO A 53 9.25 2.20 -4.91
CA PRO A 53 9.68 1.85 -6.26
C PRO A 53 10.82 0.83 -6.27
N ALA A 54 10.99 0.16 -7.41
CA ALA A 54 12.18 -0.61 -7.74
C ALA A 54 12.51 -0.49 -9.23
N LEU A 55 13.65 0.13 -9.52
CA LEU A 55 14.19 0.28 -10.87
C LEU A 55 15.07 -0.92 -11.21
N SER A 56 14.84 -1.53 -12.37
CA SER A 56 15.69 -2.61 -12.91
C SER A 56 17.13 -2.13 -13.16
N PRO A 57 18.15 -2.97 -12.97
CA PRO A 57 19.55 -2.58 -13.17
C PRO A 57 19.89 -2.09 -14.58
N ASP A 58 19.16 -2.55 -15.61
CA ASP A 58 19.37 -2.13 -17.00
C ASP A 58 18.44 -0.98 -17.44
N GLY A 59 17.64 -0.42 -16.53
CA GLY A 59 16.85 0.80 -16.75
C GLY A 59 15.70 0.62 -17.72
N LYS A 60 15.15 -0.59 -17.80
CA LYS A 60 14.04 -0.91 -18.71
C LYS A 60 12.71 -1.08 -18.02
N ASP A 61 12.73 -1.43 -16.74
CA ASP A 61 11.55 -1.72 -15.96
C ASP A 61 11.53 -0.93 -14.67
N LEU A 62 10.35 -0.38 -14.36
CA LEU A 62 10.03 0.18 -13.06
C LEU A 62 8.87 -0.59 -12.44
N TYR A 63 9.13 -1.17 -11.27
CA TYR A 63 8.11 -1.78 -10.43
C TYR A 63 7.74 -0.84 -9.29
N VAL A 64 6.47 -0.82 -8.90
CA VAL A 64 6.00 -0.05 -7.74
C VAL A 64 5.04 -0.90 -6.94
N VAL A 65 5.29 -1.01 -5.63
CA VAL A 65 4.30 -1.50 -4.67
C VAL A 65 3.72 -0.32 -3.90
N TYR A 66 2.42 -0.34 -3.66
CA TYR A 66 1.79 0.61 -2.75
C TYR A 66 0.62 -0.03 -2.00
N ASN A 67 0.31 0.53 -0.83
CA ASN A 67 -0.97 0.28 -0.18
C ASN A 67 -1.86 1.54 -0.26
N ALA A 68 -3.16 1.34 -0.38
CA ALA A 68 -4.14 2.42 -0.50
C ALA A 68 -5.48 2.11 0.15
N PHE A 69 -6.24 3.15 0.48
CA PHE A 69 -7.65 3.06 0.85
C PHE A 69 -8.55 3.31 -0.37
N THR A 70 -9.59 2.51 -0.57
CA THR A 70 -10.60 2.71 -1.63
C THR A 70 -11.95 3.23 -1.11
N THR A 71 -12.11 3.32 0.21
CA THR A 71 -13.16 4.08 0.90
C THR A 71 -12.66 5.40 1.49
N PRO A 72 -13.51 6.43 1.64
CA PRO A 72 -13.12 7.66 2.33
C PRO A 72 -12.84 7.42 3.83
N PHE A 73 -12.25 8.42 4.46
CA PHE A 73 -12.10 8.52 5.90
C PHE A 73 -13.48 8.59 6.58
N PHE A 74 -13.64 7.78 7.64
CA PHE A 74 -14.81 7.77 8.50
C PHE A 74 -14.43 8.20 9.92
N ASN A 75 -15.33 8.93 10.58
CA ASN A 75 -15.19 9.32 12.00
C ASN A 75 -15.80 8.27 12.94
N ASP A 76 -15.69 7.00 12.58
CA ASP A 76 -16.18 5.88 13.37
C ASP A 76 -15.23 4.68 13.24
N THR A 77 -15.50 3.62 14.01
CA THR A 77 -14.70 2.39 14.01
C THR A 77 -15.46 1.20 13.45
N THR A 78 -16.70 1.35 13.01
CA THR A 78 -17.61 0.25 12.66
C THR A 78 -17.97 0.21 11.18
N THR A 79 -17.77 1.32 10.46
CA THR A 79 -18.05 1.38 9.03
C THR A 79 -16.97 0.60 8.28
N PRO A 80 -17.35 -0.37 7.42
CA PRO A 80 -16.39 -1.11 6.60
C PRO A 80 -15.51 -0.20 5.77
N ARG A 81 -14.22 -0.51 5.76
CA ARG A 81 -13.21 0.17 4.96
C ARG A 81 -12.53 -0.83 4.06
N SER A 82 -11.99 -0.34 2.95
CA SER A 82 -11.28 -1.20 2.00
C SER A 82 -9.85 -0.73 1.87
N LEU A 83 -8.93 -1.62 2.24
CA LEU A 83 -7.49 -1.49 2.10
C LEU A 83 -7.03 -2.40 0.95
N VAL A 84 -6.18 -1.88 0.08
CA VAL A 84 -5.61 -2.63 -1.03
C VAL A 84 -4.09 -2.65 -0.95
N GLY A 85 -3.50 -3.77 -1.34
CA GLY A 85 -2.10 -3.85 -1.76
C GLY A 85 -2.06 -3.94 -3.28
N VAL A 86 -1.18 -3.18 -3.92
CA VAL A 86 -1.09 -3.12 -5.38
C VAL A 86 0.37 -3.20 -5.81
N PHE A 87 0.67 -4.08 -6.75
CA PHE A 87 1.97 -4.17 -7.42
C PHE A 87 1.81 -3.83 -8.89
N LYS A 88 2.60 -2.88 -9.38
CA LYS A 88 2.51 -2.32 -10.74
C LYS A 88 3.86 -2.35 -11.44
N HIS A 89 3.81 -2.33 -12.76
CA HIS A 89 4.98 -2.27 -13.64
C HIS A 89 4.77 -1.23 -14.74
N ALA A 90 5.84 -0.57 -15.15
CA ALA A 90 5.92 0.24 -16.36
C ALA A 90 7.26 0.01 -17.06
N ASP A 91 7.22 -0.03 -18.40
CA ASP A 91 8.41 0.05 -19.23
C ASP A 91 9.07 1.41 -19.13
N ILE A 92 10.38 1.45 -19.30
CA ILE A 92 11.18 2.66 -19.38
C ILE A 92 11.78 2.77 -20.78
N THR A 93 11.59 3.92 -21.41
CA THR A 93 12.23 4.27 -22.68
C THR A 93 13.08 5.52 -22.49
N GLY A 94 14.40 5.39 -22.59
CA GLY A 94 15.33 6.51 -22.44
C GLY A 94 15.26 7.19 -21.07
N GLY A 95 15.08 6.40 -20.00
CA GLY A 95 14.93 6.90 -18.63
C GLY A 95 13.55 7.48 -18.28
N VAL A 96 12.58 7.38 -19.20
CA VAL A 96 11.20 7.84 -18.99
C VAL A 96 10.27 6.65 -18.74
N PRO A 97 9.67 6.54 -17.53
CA PRO A 97 8.62 5.54 -17.27
C PRO A 97 7.38 5.78 -18.14
N GLY A 98 6.87 4.70 -18.71
CA GLY A 98 5.67 4.64 -19.54
C GLY A 98 4.37 4.51 -18.72
N ALA A 99 3.35 3.92 -19.34
CA ALA A 99 2.08 3.66 -18.68
C ALA A 99 2.20 2.47 -17.71
N PHE A 100 1.63 2.61 -16.51
CA PHE A 100 1.64 1.54 -15.54
C PHE A 100 0.53 0.51 -15.79
N SER A 101 0.90 -0.76 -15.76
CA SER A 101 -0.01 -1.90 -15.65
C SER A 101 -0.08 -2.39 -14.19
N GLU A 102 -1.24 -2.93 -13.79
CA GLU A 102 -1.40 -3.59 -12.50
C GLU A 102 -1.07 -5.08 -12.65
N LEU A 103 -0.05 -5.55 -11.93
CA LEU A 103 0.38 -6.94 -11.92
C LEU A 103 -0.32 -7.76 -10.83
N ASN A 104 -0.64 -7.11 -9.71
CA ASN A 104 -1.37 -7.73 -8.61
C ASN A 104 -2.19 -6.71 -7.83
N ARG A 105 -3.31 -7.18 -7.29
CA ARG A 105 -4.13 -6.47 -6.32
C ARG A 105 -4.71 -7.42 -5.30
N SER A 106 -4.64 -7.02 -4.04
CA SER A 106 -5.39 -7.59 -2.94
C SER A 106 -6.36 -6.56 -2.36
N THR A 107 -7.40 -7.04 -1.68
CA THR A 107 -8.42 -6.20 -1.03
C THR A 107 -8.82 -6.85 0.29
N GLY A 108 -8.88 -6.06 1.36
CA GLY A 108 -9.38 -6.51 2.65
C GLY A 108 -9.90 -5.36 3.52
N ASP A 109 -10.43 -5.70 4.70
CA ASP A 109 -10.92 -4.71 5.66
C ASP A 109 -9.87 -4.48 6.77
N PRO A 110 -9.31 -3.26 6.88
CA PRO A 110 -8.26 -2.97 7.85
C PRO A 110 -8.72 -3.12 9.31
N ARG A 111 -10.04 -3.09 9.57
CA ARG A 111 -10.61 -3.32 10.92
C ARG A 111 -10.25 -4.70 11.48
N GLY A 112 -10.03 -5.68 10.60
CA GLY A 112 -9.56 -7.01 10.96
C GLY A 112 -8.11 -7.07 11.45
N SER A 113 -7.36 -5.96 11.41
CA SER A 113 -6.01 -5.84 11.98
C SER A 113 -6.02 -5.14 13.34
N SER A 114 -4.98 -5.34 14.16
CA SER A 114 -4.89 -4.67 15.45
C SER A 114 -3.48 -4.57 16.01
N GLN A 115 -3.21 -3.46 16.69
CA GLN A 115 -2.09 -3.36 17.62
C GLN A 115 -2.31 -4.28 18.83
N ASN A 116 -1.23 -4.69 19.51
CA ASN A 116 -1.28 -5.50 20.74
C ASN A 116 -2.17 -4.89 21.84
N GLY A 117 -2.25 -3.55 21.89
CA GLY A 117 -3.09 -2.81 22.83
C GLY A 117 -4.59 -2.78 22.49
N LEU A 118 -4.98 -3.25 21.30
CA LEU A 118 -6.34 -3.22 20.74
C LEU A 118 -6.94 -1.83 20.48
N THR A 119 -6.18 -0.76 20.73
CA THR A 119 -6.65 0.64 20.68
C THR A 119 -6.72 1.24 19.28
N ALA A 120 -6.08 0.60 18.31
CA ALA A 120 -6.04 0.98 16.91
C ALA A 120 -5.77 -0.23 16.01
N GLU A 121 -6.12 -0.08 14.74
CA GLU A 121 -5.71 -0.96 13.65
C GLU A 121 -4.19 -0.92 13.47
N PHE A 122 -3.64 -1.97 12.87
CA PHE A 122 -2.21 -2.07 12.58
C PHE A 122 -2.03 -2.44 11.12
N LEU A 123 -1.64 -1.44 10.31
CA LEU A 123 -1.48 -1.57 8.86
C LEU A 123 -0.01 -1.83 8.47
N GLY A 124 0.80 -2.19 9.46
CA GLY A 124 2.25 -2.36 9.42
C GLY A 124 3.04 -1.09 9.16
N ASP A 125 4.37 -1.24 9.02
CA ASP A 125 5.31 -0.11 8.98
C ASP A 125 5.74 0.28 7.55
N TYR A 126 6.03 -0.69 6.66
CA TYR A 126 6.60 -0.41 5.33
C TYR A 126 6.17 -1.41 4.25
N VAL A 127 6.23 -0.97 3.00
CA VAL A 127 6.18 -1.80 1.78
C VAL A 127 7.54 -1.71 1.08
N TYR A 128 7.95 -2.76 0.37
CA TYR A 128 9.21 -2.76 -0.36
C TYR A 128 9.08 -3.49 -1.68
N ALA A 129 9.78 -2.99 -2.69
CA ALA A 129 9.98 -3.67 -3.96
C ALA A 129 11.48 -3.83 -4.24
N ALA A 130 11.81 -4.84 -5.04
CA ALA A 130 13.11 -5.01 -5.66
C ALA A 130 12.92 -5.46 -7.12
N ALA A 131 13.87 -5.12 -7.97
CA ALA A 131 13.83 -5.43 -9.39
C ALA A 131 15.15 -6.06 -9.82
N THR A 132 15.03 -7.01 -10.73
CA THR A 132 16.15 -7.58 -11.49
C THR A 132 16.05 -7.09 -12.93
N ARG A 133 16.79 -7.70 -13.85
CA ARG A 133 16.67 -7.40 -15.29
C ARG A 133 15.50 -8.13 -15.95
N ASP A 134 14.87 -9.08 -15.26
CA ASP A 134 13.93 -10.04 -15.83
C ASP A 134 12.69 -10.28 -14.95
N TYR A 135 12.65 -9.78 -13.72
CA TYR A 135 11.49 -9.84 -12.85
C TYR A 135 11.50 -8.77 -11.74
N GLY A 136 10.32 -8.42 -11.25
CA GLY A 136 10.11 -7.60 -10.06
C GLY A 136 9.58 -8.44 -8.90
N THR A 137 9.90 -8.04 -7.67
CA THR A 137 9.32 -8.62 -6.46
C THR A 137 8.92 -7.53 -5.48
N ALA A 138 7.87 -7.79 -4.70
CA ALA A 138 7.41 -6.87 -3.68
C ALA A 138 6.86 -7.59 -2.45
N VAL A 139 6.87 -6.87 -1.33
CA VAL A 139 6.20 -7.23 -0.09
C VAL A 139 5.39 -6.06 0.46
N TRP A 140 4.24 -6.35 1.06
CA TRP A 140 3.34 -5.37 1.66
C TRP A 140 2.52 -5.96 2.82
N ASN A 141 1.92 -5.08 3.63
CA ASN A 141 0.95 -5.50 4.64
C ASN A 141 -0.40 -5.74 3.98
N ASP A 142 -0.94 -6.93 4.20
CA ASP A 142 -2.14 -7.43 3.57
C ASP A 142 -3.16 -7.86 4.60
N VAL A 143 -4.40 -7.43 4.43
CA VAL A 143 -5.52 -7.76 5.33
C VAL A 143 -6.65 -8.49 4.59
N SER A 144 -6.38 -9.05 3.40
CA SER A 144 -7.38 -9.78 2.62
C SER A 144 -7.84 -11.07 3.30
N ASN A 145 -7.00 -11.65 4.16
CA ASN A 145 -7.32 -12.82 4.98
C ASN A 145 -7.82 -12.46 6.39
N ALA A 146 -7.89 -11.17 6.73
CA ALA A 146 -8.32 -10.72 8.05
C ALA A 146 -9.84 -10.69 8.17
N ALA A 147 -10.37 -11.27 9.25
CA ALA A 147 -11.76 -11.08 9.61
C ALA A 147 -11.93 -9.88 10.54
N ASP A 148 -12.98 -9.10 10.31
CA ASP A 148 -13.44 -8.07 11.24
C ASP A 148 -13.86 -8.67 12.60
N CYS A 149 -13.74 -7.90 13.67
CA CYS A 149 -14.18 -8.26 15.01
C CYS A 149 -15.05 -7.15 15.62
N PRO A 150 -16.39 -7.28 15.58
CA PRO A 150 -17.30 -6.25 16.08
C PRO A 150 -17.09 -5.88 17.56
N ALA A 151 -16.62 -6.82 18.40
CA ALA A 151 -16.28 -6.52 19.79
C ALA A 151 -15.12 -5.53 19.90
N ILE A 152 -14.11 -5.66 19.02
CA ILE A 152 -12.96 -4.75 18.94
C ILE A 152 -13.40 -3.38 18.41
N ASP A 153 -14.28 -3.35 17.42
CA ASP A 153 -14.83 -2.09 16.90
C ASP A 153 -15.58 -1.31 17.98
N ALA A 154 -16.42 -1.99 18.77
CA ALA A 154 -17.15 -1.38 19.89
C ALA A 154 -16.19 -0.86 20.97
N TRP A 155 -15.15 -1.63 21.30
CA TRP A 155 -14.11 -1.22 22.25
C TRP A 155 -13.35 0.02 21.77
N ARG A 156 -12.93 0.05 20.51
CA ARG A 156 -12.24 1.20 19.91
C ARG A 156 -13.16 2.43 19.86
N SER A 157 -14.45 2.23 19.54
CA SER A 157 -15.45 3.31 19.56
C SER A 157 -15.59 3.92 20.96
N PHE A 158 -15.68 3.08 21.99
CA PHE A 158 -15.72 3.52 23.39
C PHE A 158 -14.50 4.36 23.75
N LEU A 159 -13.29 3.91 23.38
CA LEU A 159 -12.05 4.65 23.65
C LEU A 159 -12.00 6.03 22.96
N ARG A 160 -12.65 6.20 21.81
CA ARG A 160 -12.66 7.47 21.07
C ARG A 160 -13.77 8.42 21.54
N THR A 161 -14.92 7.88 21.92
CA THR A 161 -16.14 8.68 22.18
C THR A 161 -16.44 8.87 23.66
N GLY A 162 -15.87 8.02 24.55
CA GLY A 162 -16.17 8.04 25.99
C GLY A 162 -17.61 7.63 26.32
N GLY A 163 -18.27 6.87 25.45
CA GLY A 163 -19.64 6.39 25.61
C GLY A 163 -19.82 5.34 26.72
N ALA A 164 -20.85 4.51 26.60
CA ALA A 164 -21.08 3.41 27.54
C ALA A 164 -19.84 2.53 27.65
N LEU A 165 -19.50 2.13 28.89
CA LEU A 165 -18.32 1.30 29.14
C LEU A 165 -18.43 -0.02 28.36
N VAL A 166 -17.45 -0.27 27.51
CA VAL A 166 -17.25 -1.54 26.81
C VAL A 166 -16.09 -2.26 27.49
N ALA A 167 -16.25 -3.54 27.84
CA ALA A 167 -15.15 -4.33 28.37
C ALA A 167 -14.11 -4.57 27.26
N ARG A 168 -12.81 -4.57 27.60
CA ARG A 168 -11.76 -4.90 26.64
C ARG A 168 -11.96 -6.34 26.13
N PRO A 169 -12.13 -6.57 24.82
CA PRO A 169 -12.34 -7.90 24.27
C PRO A 169 -11.12 -8.80 24.43
N ALA A 170 -11.37 -10.08 24.53
CA ALA A 170 -10.39 -11.16 24.46
C ALA A 170 -10.43 -11.75 23.03
N PRO A 171 -9.49 -11.40 22.13
CA PRO A 171 -9.59 -11.79 20.72
C PRO A 171 -9.73 -13.30 20.49
N GLN A 172 -9.11 -14.11 21.35
CA GLN A 172 -9.17 -15.57 21.27
C GLN A 172 -10.55 -16.17 21.58
N THR A 173 -11.45 -15.40 22.19
CA THR A 173 -12.84 -15.82 22.48
C THR A 173 -13.87 -15.02 21.70
N ASP A 174 -13.60 -13.73 21.49
CA ASP A 174 -14.60 -12.76 21.03
C ASP A 174 -14.52 -12.47 19.52
N CYS A 175 -13.46 -12.92 18.85
CA CYS A 175 -13.23 -12.69 17.43
C CYS A 175 -13.18 -14.00 16.64
N LEU A 176 -13.37 -13.91 15.31
CA LEU A 176 -13.12 -15.03 14.43
C LEU A 176 -11.63 -15.39 14.44
N ALA A 177 -11.32 -16.66 14.16
CA ALA A 177 -9.94 -17.18 14.20
C ALA A 177 -8.96 -16.46 13.25
N THR A 178 -9.48 -15.75 12.24
CA THR A 178 -8.68 -14.98 11.28
C THR A 178 -8.62 -13.48 11.60
N PHE A 179 -9.15 -13.02 12.73
CA PHE A 179 -8.88 -11.66 13.21
C PHE A 179 -7.40 -11.54 13.57
N GLY A 180 -6.76 -10.46 13.11
CA GLY A 180 -5.33 -10.23 13.27
C GLY A 180 -4.46 -10.83 12.16
N ASN A 181 -5.05 -11.45 11.12
CA ASN A 181 -4.32 -11.86 9.92
C ASN A 181 -3.92 -10.65 9.05
N SER A 182 -3.12 -9.75 9.62
CA SER A 182 -2.36 -8.75 8.87
C SER A 182 -1.07 -9.40 8.40
N ASP A 183 -1.12 -10.01 7.23
CA ASP A 183 -0.02 -10.80 6.67
C ASP A 183 1.03 -9.87 6.04
N ILE A 184 2.30 -10.31 6.02
CA ILE A 184 3.27 -9.79 5.06
C ILE A 184 3.12 -10.64 3.79
N PHE A 185 2.40 -10.11 2.81
CA PHE A 185 2.24 -10.78 1.53
C PHE A 185 3.45 -10.47 0.63
N GLY A 186 3.84 -11.42 -0.21
CA GLY A 186 4.94 -11.27 -1.15
C GLY A 186 4.61 -11.85 -2.52
N ILE A 187 5.14 -11.22 -3.57
CA ILE A 187 5.00 -11.68 -4.95
C ILE A 187 6.31 -11.51 -5.72
N SER A 188 6.55 -12.38 -6.70
CA SER A 188 7.55 -12.17 -7.75
C SER A 188 6.90 -12.39 -9.09
N VAL A 189 7.06 -11.44 -10.02
CA VAL A 189 6.42 -11.45 -11.34
C VAL A 189 7.50 -11.19 -12.39
N PRO A 190 7.65 -12.06 -13.41
CA PRO A 190 8.52 -11.80 -14.56
C PRO A 190 8.20 -10.47 -15.24
N ASP A 191 9.19 -9.87 -15.90
CA ASP A 191 9.00 -8.74 -16.79
C ASP A 191 7.88 -9.08 -17.80
N PRO A 192 6.74 -8.36 -17.77
CA PRO A 192 5.61 -8.65 -18.64
C PRO A 192 5.88 -8.31 -20.12
N THR A 193 7.02 -7.70 -20.44
CA THR A 193 7.39 -7.27 -21.79
C THR A 193 8.41 -8.17 -22.48
N ASN A 194 9.12 -9.01 -21.72
CA ASN A 194 9.97 -10.09 -22.24
C ASN A 194 9.45 -11.47 -21.78
N PRO A 195 8.61 -12.14 -22.58
CA PRO A 195 8.14 -13.50 -22.29
C PRO A 195 9.25 -14.57 -22.39
#